data_AF-Q9D084-F1
#
_entry.id   AF-Q9D084-F1
#
_cell.length_a   1.000
_cell.length_b   1.000
_cell.length_c   1.000
_cell.angle_alpha   90.00
_cell.angle_beta   90.00
_cell.angle_gamma   90.00
#
_symmetry.space_group_name_H-M   'P 1'
#
loop_
_entity.id
_entity.type
_entity.pdbx_description
1 polymer ?
#
loop_
_entity_poly.entity_id
_entity_poly.type
_entity_poly.pdbx_seq_one_letter_code
_entity_poly.pdbx_strand_id
1 'polypeptide(L)'
;MEEVEAEEPQEFSHRQRLKAAVHYTVGCLCQEVTLNKQVNFSKQTIAAISEVTFRQCENFAKDLEMFARHAKRSTVTTEDVKLLARRNNSLLKYITEKNEEIAQLNLKGKAKKKRKPEDESRSSRESMAEELDGAEELQSES
;
A
#
# COMPACT_ATOMS: atom_id res chain seq x y z
N MET A 1 6.49 43.29 -0.29
CA MET A 1 7.59 42.37 0.03
C MET A 1 6.92 41.21 0.72
N GLU A 2 6.87 40.05 0.06
CA GLU A 2 6.45 38.82 0.73
C GLU A 2 7.61 38.45 1.65
N GLU A 3 7.41 38.62 2.95
CA GLU A 3 8.38 38.14 3.94
C GLU A 3 8.53 36.65 3.69
N VAL A 4 9.70 36.25 3.20
CA VAL A 4 10.04 34.83 3.08
C VAL A 4 10.17 34.37 4.53
N GLU A 5 9.07 33.86 5.08
CA GLU A 5 9.07 33.21 6.38
C GLU A 5 10.23 32.21 6.35
N ALA A 6 11.18 32.40 7.25
CA ALA A 6 12.33 31.52 7.33
C ALA A 6 11.81 30.14 7.72
N GLU A 7 11.68 29.23 6.75
CA GLU A 7 11.33 27.84 7.03
C GLU A 7 12.30 27.31 8.08
N GLU A 8 11.78 26.75 9.18
CA GLU A 8 12.58 26.15 10.23
C GLU A 8 13.56 25.14 9.58
N PRO A 9 14.87 25.14 9.94
CA PRO A 9 15.88 24.35 9.24
C PRO A 9 15.53 22.86 9.09
N GLN A 10 14.78 22.31 10.04
CA GLN A 10 14.29 20.93 10.02
C GLN A 10 13.19 20.70 8.98
N GLU A 11 12.24 21.61 8.82
CA GLU A 11 11.16 21.50 7.84
C GLU A 11 11.71 21.60 6.41
N PHE A 12 12.61 22.56 6.19
CA PHE A 12 13.31 22.71 4.92
C PHE A 12 14.07 21.44 4.56
N SER A 13 14.84 20.88 5.50
CA SER A 13 15.56 19.61 5.30
C SER A 13 14.62 18.44 5.01
N HIS A 14 13.47 18.36 5.68
CA HIS A 14 12.49 17.31 5.44
C HIS A 14 11.87 17.42 4.05
N ARG A 15 11.45 18.63 3.66
CA ARG A 15 10.88 18.95 2.36
C ARG A 15 11.86 18.62 1.23
N GLN A 16 13.13 18.98 1.38
CA GLN A 16 14.17 18.64 0.40
C GLN A 16 14.33 17.13 0.22
N ARG A 17 14.32 16.36 1.33
CA ARG A 17 14.39 14.90 1.27
C ARG A 17 13.21 14.30 0.52
N LEU A 18 11.99 14.81 0.74
CA LEU A 18 10.81 14.38 0.00
C LEU A 18 10.91 14.74 -1.49
N LYS A 19 11.35 15.96 -1.82
CA LYS A 19 11.59 16.38 -3.22
C LYS A 19 12.61 15.48 -3.90
N ALA A 20 13.70 15.13 -3.24
CA ALA A 20 14.71 14.21 -3.77
C ALA A 20 14.14 12.81 -4.02
N ALA A 21 13.31 12.28 -3.11
CA ALA A 21 12.65 10.98 -3.28
C ALA A 21 11.67 10.97 -4.47
N VAL A 22 10.90 12.05 -4.65
CA VAL A 22 10.02 12.23 -5.82
C VAL A 22 10.85 12.32 -7.09
N HIS A 23 11.92 13.11 -7.10
CA HIS A 23 12.80 13.25 -8.26
C HIS A 23 13.46 11.93 -8.67
N TYR A 24 13.91 11.12 -7.70
CA TYR A 24 14.42 9.78 -7.99
C TYR A 24 13.38 8.89 -8.66
N THR A 25 12.17 8.84 -8.09
CA THR A 25 11.06 8.03 -8.64
C THR A 25 10.68 8.48 -10.05
N VAL A 26 10.57 9.79 -10.28
CA VAL A 26 10.29 10.35 -11.61
C VAL A 26 11.40 10.03 -12.60
N GLY A 27 12.67 10.10 -12.17
CA GLY A 27 13.81 9.69 -12.99
C GLY A 27 13.71 8.23 -13.45
N CYS A 28 13.35 7.32 -12.54
CA CYS A 28 13.13 5.91 -12.87
C CYS A 28 11.99 5.73 -13.88
N LEU A 29 10.83 6.37 -13.64
CA LEU A 29 9.69 6.32 -14.55
C LEU A 29 10.03 6.89 -15.94
N CYS A 30 10.79 7.99 -16.00
CA CYS A 30 11.25 8.56 -17.26
C CYS A 30 12.16 7.58 -18.02
N GLN A 31 13.07 6.87 -17.34
CA GLN A 31 13.91 5.84 -17.95
C GLN A 31 13.09 4.69 -18.54
N GLU A 32 12.08 4.20 -17.81
CA GLU A 32 11.16 3.18 -18.34
C GLU A 32 10.43 3.66 -19.60
N VAL A 33 9.97 4.91 -19.62
CA VAL A 33 9.33 5.49 -20.81
C VAL A 33 10.33 5.67 -21.96
N THR A 34 11.58 6.06 -21.67
CA THR A 34 12.65 6.16 -22.68
C THR A 34 12.89 4.82 -23.35
N LEU A 35 12.97 3.73 -22.60
CA LEU A 35 13.16 2.38 -23.16
C LEU A 35 11.98 1.93 -24.03
N ASN A 36 10.76 2.23 -23.60
CA ASN A 36 9.54 1.80 -24.30
C ASN A 36 9.24 2.62 -25.56
N LYS A 37 9.57 3.92 -25.57
CA LYS A 37 9.19 4.85 -26.64
C LYS A 37 10.37 5.41 -27.44
N GLN A 38 11.61 5.06 -27.06
CA GLN A 38 12.85 5.57 -27.66
C GLN A 38 12.93 7.11 -27.67
N VAL A 39 12.45 7.73 -26.60
CA VAL A 39 12.48 9.20 -26.39
C VAL A 39 13.34 9.55 -25.19
N ASN A 40 14.28 10.48 -25.36
CA ASN A 40 15.17 10.92 -24.30
C ASN A 40 14.59 12.13 -23.56
N PHE A 41 14.60 12.10 -22.23
CA PHE A 41 14.22 13.24 -21.40
C PHE A 41 15.47 13.99 -20.93
N SER A 42 15.47 15.32 -21.08
CA SER A 42 16.55 16.14 -20.52
C SER A 42 16.48 16.17 -18.99
N LYS A 43 17.62 16.44 -18.32
CA LYS A 43 17.66 16.60 -16.86
C LYS A 43 16.71 17.70 -16.37
N GLN A 44 16.57 18.78 -17.13
CA GLN A 44 15.65 19.89 -16.82
C GLN A 44 14.19 19.45 -16.93
N THR A 45 13.84 18.63 -17.93
CA THR A 45 12.50 18.07 -18.08
C THR A 45 12.14 17.16 -16.92
N ILE A 46 13.05 16.27 -16.50
CA ILE A 46 12.84 15.38 -15.36
C ILE A 46 12.63 16.20 -14.07
N ALA A 47 13.46 17.22 -13.83
CA ALA A 47 13.31 18.12 -12.69
C ALA A 47 11.97 18.87 -12.70
N ALA A 48 11.54 19.36 -13.87
CA ALA A 48 10.26 20.05 -14.01
C ALA A 48 9.07 19.13 -13.73
N ILE A 49 9.07 17.91 -14.26
CA ILE A 49 8.03 16.90 -13.96
C ILE A 49 8.02 16.60 -12.46
N SER A 50 9.18 16.40 -11.85
CA SER A 50 9.32 16.11 -10.42
C SER A 50 8.71 17.20 -9.54
N GLU A 51 8.98 18.46 -9.87
CA GLU A 51 8.44 19.60 -9.13
C GLU A 51 6.92 19.75 -9.33
N VAL A 52 6.42 19.52 -10.56
CA VAL A 52 4.97 19.50 -10.83
C VAL A 52 4.27 18.39 -10.04
N THR A 53 4.83 17.18 -10.04
CA THR A 53 4.31 16.05 -9.25
C THR A 53 4.29 16.37 -7.76
N PHE A 54 5.39 16.91 -7.22
CA PHE A 54 5.48 17.27 -5.80
C PHE A 54 4.40 18.28 -5.41
N ARG A 55 4.20 19.35 -6.20
CA ARG A 55 3.12 20.33 -5.95
C ARG A 55 1.73 19.72 -6.10
N GLN A 56 1.54 18.82 -7.05
CA GLN A 56 0.24 18.17 -7.26
C GLN A 56 -0.15 17.28 -6.07
N CYS A 57 0.81 16.69 -5.36
CA CYS A 57 0.54 15.93 -4.14
C CYS A 57 -0.14 16.79 -3.07
N GLU A 58 0.19 18.08 -2.96
CA GLU A 58 -0.45 18.99 -2.00
C GLU A 58 -1.94 19.16 -2.33
N ASN A 59 -2.28 19.35 -3.61
CA ASN A 59 -3.67 19.42 -4.05
C ASN A 59 -4.42 18.12 -3.78
N PHE A 60 -3.79 16.96 -4.05
CA PHE A 60 -4.39 15.66 -3.77
C PHE A 60 -4.63 15.45 -2.27
N ALA A 61 -3.70 15.87 -1.41
CA ALA A 61 -3.87 15.78 0.03
C ALA A 61 -5.09 16.60 0.51
N LYS A 62 -5.20 17.85 0.07
CA LYS A 62 -6.32 18.74 0.40
C LYS A 62 -7.65 18.18 -0.10
N ASP A 63 -7.70 17.73 -1.34
CA ASP A 63 -8.91 17.16 -1.94
C ASP A 63 -9.37 15.89 -1.18
N LEU A 64 -8.44 14.97 -0.88
CA LEU A 64 -8.75 13.74 -0.14
C LEU A 64 -9.25 14.01 1.27
N GLU A 65 -8.64 14.96 1.99
CA GLU A 65 -9.10 15.39 3.30
C GLU A 65 -10.52 15.97 3.24
N MET A 66 -10.76 16.85 2.25
CA MET A 66 -12.08 17.46 2.06
C MET A 66 -13.16 16.43 1.69
N PHE A 67 -12.85 15.44 0.85
CA PHE A 67 -13.79 14.38 0.48
C PHE A 67 -14.17 13.52 1.69
N ALA A 68 -13.19 13.11 2.50
CA ALA A 68 -13.46 12.38 3.73
C ALA A 68 -14.33 13.21 4.69
N ARG A 69 -13.98 14.48 4.91
CA ARG A 69 -14.71 15.39 5.80
C ARG A 69 -16.13 15.68 5.30
N HIS A 70 -16.33 15.82 3.99
CA HIS A 70 -17.65 15.98 3.38
C HIS A 70 -18.58 14.80 3.71
N ALA A 71 -18.02 13.59 3.75
CA ALA A 71 -18.74 12.38 4.17
C ALA A 71 -18.74 12.17 5.70
N LYS A 72 -18.44 13.20 6.49
CA LYS A 72 -18.36 13.16 7.97
C LYS A 72 -17.36 12.13 8.51
N ARG A 73 -16.31 11.82 7.74
CA ARG A 73 -15.22 10.91 8.13
C ARG A 73 -13.92 11.69 8.38
N SER A 74 -13.08 11.19 9.28
CA SER A 74 -11.70 11.64 9.46
C SER A 74 -10.68 10.74 8.77
N THR A 75 -11.11 9.56 8.30
CA THR A 75 -10.27 8.58 7.61
C THR A 75 -10.60 8.56 6.13
N VAL A 76 -9.57 8.74 5.30
CA VAL A 76 -9.65 8.60 3.85
C VAL A 76 -9.86 7.13 3.49
N THR A 77 -10.81 6.90 2.59
CA THR A 77 -11.21 5.60 2.07
C THR A 77 -10.97 5.52 0.57
N THR A 78 -11.16 4.34 0.00
CA THR A 78 -10.95 4.11 -1.43
C THR A 78 -11.93 4.88 -2.31
N GLU A 79 -13.12 5.21 -1.80
CA GLU A 79 -14.11 6.02 -2.51
C GLU A 79 -13.63 7.46 -2.71
N ASP A 80 -12.85 8.00 -1.77
CA ASP A 80 -12.27 9.34 -1.89
C ASP A 80 -11.20 9.38 -3.00
N VAL A 81 -10.42 8.31 -3.13
CA VAL A 81 -9.41 8.15 -4.20
C VAL A 81 -10.09 7.98 -5.57
N LYS A 82 -11.20 7.24 -5.65
CA LYS A 82 -12.02 7.16 -6.87
C LYS A 82 -12.57 8.54 -7.24
N LEU A 83 -13.06 9.30 -6.25
CA LEU A 83 -13.57 10.65 -6.48
C LEU A 83 -12.49 11.62 -6.96
N LEU A 84 -11.26 11.50 -6.45
CA LEU A 84 -10.10 12.26 -6.94
C LEU A 84 -9.85 12.04 -8.44
N ALA A 85 -10.04 10.81 -8.92
CA ALA A 85 -9.83 10.43 -10.33
C ALA A 85 -11.03 10.72 -11.26
N ARG A 86 -12.15 11.26 -10.75
CA ARG A 86 -13.42 11.40 -11.48
C ARG A 86 -13.36 12.16 -12.80
N ARG A 87 -12.36 13.02 -12.98
CA ARG A 87 -12.21 13.86 -14.19
C ARG A 87 -11.57 13.11 -15.36
N ASN A 88 -11.04 11.91 -15.13
CA ASN A 88 -10.44 11.08 -16.17
C ASN A 88 -11.02 9.67 -16.10
N ASN A 89 -11.93 9.35 -17.03
CA ASN A 89 -12.64 8.07 -17.06
C ASN A 89 -11.70 6.86 -17.18
N SER A 90 -10.63 6.99 -17.98
CA SER A 90 -9.65 5.90 -18.14
C SER A 90 -8.88 5.63 -16.83
N LEU A 91 -8.52 6.70 -16.12
CA LEU A 91 -7.85 6.61 -14.83
C LEU A 91 -8.80 6.10 -13.74
N LEU A 92 -10.05 6.57 -13.71
CA LEU A 92 -11.08 6.11 -12.78
C LEU A 92 -11.33 4.60 -12.93
N LYS A 93 -11.44 4.12 -14.18
CA LYS A 93 -11.58 2.70 -14.47
C LYS A 93 -10.38 1.91 -13.93
N TYR A 94 -9.16 2.33 -14.27
CA TYR A 94 -7.93 1.67 -13.80
C TYR A 94 -7.82 1.61 -12.28
N ILE A 95 -8.12 2.72 -11.58
CA ILE A 95 -8.09 2.77 -10.12
C ILE A 95 -9.16 1.87 -9.51
N THR A 96 -10.34 1.79 -10.11
CA THR A 96 -11.44 0.93 -9.65
C THR A 96 -11.06 -0.55 -9.79
N GLU A 97 -10.51 -0.95 -10.93
CA GLU A 97 -10.01 -2.31 -11.16
C GLU A 97 -8.89 -2.67 -10.15
N LYS A 98 -7.95 -1.75 -9.92
CA LYS A 98 -6.89 -1.96 -8.90
C LYS A 98 -7.45 -2.05 -7.49
N ASN A 99 -8.49 -1.30 -7.16
CA ASN A 99 -9.17 -1.40 -5.88
C ASN A 99 -9.80 -2.77 -5.66
N GLU A 100 -10.45 -3.32 -6.68
CA GLU A 100 -11.06 -4.65 -6.66
C GLU A 100 -9.99 -5.75 -6.51
N GLU A 101 -8.87 -5.65 -7.24
CA GLU A 101 -7.74 -6.57 -7.12
C GLU A 101 -7.20 -6.61 -5.67
N ILE A 102 -6.98 -5.44 -5.06
CA ILE A 102 -6.53 -5.33 -3.66
C ILE A 102 -7.56 -5.93 -2.69
N ALA A 103 -8.86 -5.68 -2.91
CA ALA A 103 -9.93 -6.25 -2.09
C ALA A 103 -9.91 -7.79 -2.14
N GLN A 104 -9.74 -8.38 -3.32
CA GLN A 104 -9.64 -9.83 -3.49
C GLN A 104 -8.41 -10.43 -2.79
N LEU A 105 -7.25 -9.76 -2.87
CA LEU A 105 -6.03 -10.19 -2.18
C LEU A 105 -6.22 -10.19 -0.66
N ASN A 106 -6.89 -9.17 -0.12
CA ASN A 106 -7.20 -9.07 1.31
C ASN A 106 -8.14 -10.18 1.81
N LEU A 107 -9.11 -10.59 0.99
CA LEU A 107 -10.00 -11.72 1.31
C LEU A 107 -9.24 -13.06 1.35
N LYS A 108 -8.37 -13.31 0.36
CA LYS A 108 -7.52 -14.52 0.31
C LYS A 108 -6.59 -14.61 1.52
N GLY A 109 -6.03 -13.48 1.97
CA GLY A 109 -5.21 -13.41 3.18
C GLY A 109 -5.98 -13.80 4.47
N LYS A 110 -7.22 -13.33 4.62
CA LYS A 110 -8.08 -13.66 5.78
C LYS A 110 -8.45 -15.14 5.84
N ALA A 111 -8.71 -15.78 4.69
CA ALA A 111 -9.01 -17.20 4.63
C ALA A 111 -7.82 -18.07 5.11
N LYS A 112 -6.59 -17.73 4.70
CA LYS A 112 -5.37 -18.42 5.17
C LYS A 112 -5.17 -18.26 6.69
N LYS A 113 -5.43 -17.07 7.23
CA LYS A 113 -5.33 -16.81 8.68
C LYS A 113 -6.40 -17.55 9.49
N LYS A 114 -7.60 -17.78 8.95
CA LYS A 114 -8.65 -18.58 9.62
C LYS A 114 -8.37 -20.08 9.63
N ARG A 115 -7.67 -20.62 8.63
CA ARG A 115 -7.36 -22.07 8.58
C ARG A 115 -6.19 -22.47 9.48
N LYS A 116 -5.21 -21.60 9.69
CA LYS A 116 -4.06 -21.90 10.57
C LYS A 116 -4.42 -22.22 12.04
N PRO A 117 -5.36 -21.54 12.72
CA PRO A 117 -5.66 -21.84 14.12
C PRO A 117 -6.38 -23.18 14.33
N GLU A 118 -7.06 -23.75 13.32
CA GLU A 118 -7.79 -25.01 13.52
C GLU A 118 -6.89 -26.25 13.34
N ASP A 119 -5.88 -26.19 12.45
CA ASP A 119 -5.09 -27.37 12.09
C ASP A 119 -3.99 -27.71 13.13
N GLU A 120 -3.40 -26.72 13.80
CA GLU A 120 -2.45 -26.97 14.91
C GLU A 120 -3.13 -27.67 16.10
N SER A 121 -4.44 -27.47 16.28
CA SER A 121 -5.19 -28.14 17.34
C SER A 121 -5.50 -29.61 17.04
N ARG A 122 -5.49 -30.02 15.76
CA ARG A 122 -5.84 -31.38 15.35
C ARG A 122 -4.63 -32.30 15.27
N SER A 123 -3.50 -31.81 14.76
CA SER A 123 -2.25 -32.61 14.72
C SER A 123 -1.73 -32.98 16.12
N SER A 124 -1.96 -32.13 17.13
CA SER A 124 -1.58 -32.44 18.52
C SER A 124 -2.45 -33.54 19.18
N ARG A 125 -3.58 -33.92 18.57
CA ARG A 125 -4.45 -34.98 19.12
C ARG A 125 -4.20 -36.35 18.51
N GLU A 126 -3.75 -36.43 17.25
CA GLU A 126 -3.43 -37.72 16.63
C GLU A 126 -2.14 -38.33 17.18
N SER A 127 -1.14 -37.52 17.54
CA SER A 127 0.10 -38.04 18.15
C SER A 127 -0.07 -38.63 19.55
N MET A 128 -1.20 -38.41 20.22
CA MET A 128 -1.46 -38.98 21.55
C MET A 128 -2.23 -40.32 21.49
N ALA A 129 -2.75 -40.70 20.32
CA ALA A 129 -3.56 -41.92 20.19
C ALA A 129 -2.74 -43.17 19.85
N GLU A 130 -1.50 -43.04 19.35
CA GLU A 130 -0.66 -44.20 19.00
C GLU A 130 0.14 -44.79 20.18
N GLU A 131 0.14 -44.17 21.37
CA GLU A 131 0.99 -44.64 22.48
C GLU A 131 0.31 -45.57 23.49
N LEU A 132 -0.91 -46.07 23.22
CA LEU A 132 -1.69 -46.83 24.22
C LEU A 132 -2.01 -48.29 23.86
N ASP A 133 -1.37 -48.90 22.84
CA ASP A 133 -1.65 -50.29 22.43
C ASP A 133 -0.61 -51.33 22.91
N GLY A 134 0.19 -51.01 23.93
CA GLY A 134 1.32 -51.84 24.36
C GLY A 134 1.35 -52.15 25.85
N ALA A 135 0.26 -52.64 26.44
CA ALA A 135 0.27 -53.14 27.81
C ALA A 135 -0.76 -54.27 28.02
N GLU A 136 -0.62 -55.35 27.24
CA GLU A 136 -1.24 -56.63 27.56
C GLU A 136 -0.33 -57.44 28.51
N GLU A 137 -0.99 -58.08 29.48
CA GLU A 137 -0.64 -59.44 29.95
C GLU A 137 0.55 -59.61 30.91
N LEU A 138 0.45 -59.11 32.15
CA LEU A 138 1.16 -59.71 33.29
C LEU A 138 0.38 -59.49 34.59
N GLN A 139 -0.52 -60.40 34.93
CA GLN A 139 -0.94 -60.66 36.32
C GLN A 139 -1.70 -61.99 36.41
N SER A 140 -0.97 -63.06 36.13
CA SER A 140 -1.14 -64.34 36.82
C SER A 140 -0.50 -64.20 38.20
N GLU A 141 -1.28 -64.18 39.29
CA GLU A 141 -0.86 -64.58 40.66
C GLU A 141 -1.96 -64.25 41.70
N SER A 142 -2.98 -65.09 41.78
CA SER A 142 -3.63 -65.60 43.03
C SER A 142 -4.81 -66.50 42.69
#